data_AF-A0A1B6IKW1-F1
#
_entry.id   AF-A0A1B6IKW1-F1
#
_cell.length_a   1.000
_cell.length_b   1.000
_cell.length_c   1.000
_cell.angle_alpha   90.00
_cell.angle_beta   90.00
_cell.angle_gamma   90.00
#
_symmetry.space_group_name_H-M   'P 1'
#
loop_
_entity.id
_entity.type
_entity.pdbx_description
1 polymer ?
#
loop_
_entity_poly.entity_id
_entity_poly.type
_entity_poly.pdbx_seq_one_letter_code
_entity_poly.pdbx_strand_id
1 'polypeptide(L)'
;FLEKNLSAVEMLGYNKVGDNTFPNLVPVLTGLSEKELTKSCWPNSTNVFDSCRFVWDNFSDAGYKTAFGEDASWMGVFNYLKKGFRKQPTDYYLKVFNNISETYIGFKKRLNANLCVGPRKTIQVLLNYVYKFAKTMKNSLSFGFFWGSSLTHDYLNLPKYGDE
;
A
#
# COMPACT_ATOMS: atom_id res chain seq x y z
N PHE A 1 -4.24 -16.05 -17.87
CA PHE A 1 -4.73 -16.70 -16.64
C PHE A 1 -5.52 -15.72 -15.78
N LEU A 2 -4.95 -14.58 -15.36
CA LEU A 2 -5.64 -13.61 -14.48
C LEU A 2 -7.00 -13.14 -15.03
N GLU A 3 -7.08 -12.66 -16.27
CA GLU A 3 -8.37 -12.26 -16.86
C GLU A 3 -9.30 -13.45 -17.10
N LYS A 4 -8.78 -14.52 -17.74
CA LYS A 4 -9.58 -15.67 -18.19
C LYS A 4 -10.10 -16.55 -17.06
N ASN A 5 -9.35 -16.70 -15.96
CA ASN A 5 -9.64 -17.67 -14.90
C ASN A 5 -9.98 -17.00 -13.57
N LEU A 6 -9.51 -15.77 -13.31
CA LEU A 6 -9.76 -15.05 -12.06
C LEU A 6 -10.60 -13.77 -12.25
N SER A 7 -11.08 -13.52 -13.47
CA SER A 7 -11.89 -12.34 -13.81
C SER A 7 -11.22 -11.01 -13.42
N ALA A 8 -9.88 -10.95 -13.50
CA ALA A 8 -9.16 -9.71 -13.29
C ALA A 8 -9.51 -8.70 -14.39
N VAL A 9 -9.60 -7.43 -14.01
CA VAL A 9 -9.81 -6.32 -14.94
C VAL A 9 -8.45 -5.73 -15.31
N GLU A 10 -8.15 -5.70 -16.60
CA GLU A 10 -6.97 -5.02 -17.11
C GLU A 10 -7.19 -3.49 -17.10
N MET A 11 -6.27 -2.76 -16.47
CA MET A 11 -6.33 -1.30 -16.39
C MET A 11 -5.64 -0.67 -17.61
N LEU A 12 -6.24 -0.83 -18.80
CA LEU A 12 -5.73 -0.25 -20.03
C LEU A 12 -5.60 1.28 -19.92
N GLY A 13 -4.45 1.82 -20.32
CA GLY A 13 -4.15 3.25 -20.22
C GLY A 13 -3.56 3.68 -18.86
N TYR A 14 -3.52 2.80 -17.86
CA TYR A 14 -2.71 3.04 -16.66
C TYR A 14 -1.22 3.02 -17.03
N ASN A 15 -0.58 4.18 -16.92
CA ASN A 15 0.82 4.37 -17.30
C ASN A 15 1.60 5.02 -16.16
N LYS A 16 2.91 4.79 -16.17
CA LYS A 16 3.86 5.47 -15.30
C LYS A 16 3.88 6.97 -15.64
N VAL A 17 3.64 7.84 -14.67
CA VAL A 17 3.65 9.32 -14.83
C VAL A 17 4.76 10.01 -14.05
N GLY A 18 5.57 9.27 -13.30
CA GLY A 18 6.77 9.78 -12.64
C GLY A 18 7.73 8.66 -12.25
N ASP A 19 8.92 8.95 -11.77
CA ASP A 19 9.97 7.94 -11.65
C ASP A 19 9.76 6.91 -10.53
N ASN A 20 9.28 7.38 -9.38
CA ASN A 20 9.19 6.61 -8.14
C ASN A 20 7.76 6.19 -7.82
N THR A 21 7.58 5.33 -6.82
CA THR A 21 6.25 4.81 -6.44
C THR A 21 5.24 5.92 -6.11
N PHE A 22 5.65 6.94 -5.35
CA PHE A 22 4.77 8.03 -4.90
C PHE A 22 4.09 8.80 -6.06
N PRO A 23 4.82 9.39 -7.03
CA PRO A 23 4.18 10.11 -8.14
C PRO A 23 3.30 9.24 -9.03
N ASN A 24 3.49 7.91 -9.04
CA ASN A 24 2.64 7.00 -9.79
C ASN A 24 1.35 6.60 -9.05
N LEU A 25 1.42 6.43 -7.73
CA LEU A 25 0.25 6.03 -6.94
C LEU A 25 -0.62 7.22 -6.52
N VAL A 26 -0.06 8.42 -6.38
CA VAL A 26 -0.85 9.62 -6.04
C VAL A 26 -1.99 9.85 -7.04
N PRO A 27 -1.78 9.84 -8.38
CA PRO A 27 -2.86 9.96 -9.35
C PRO A 27 -3.92 8.86 -9.26
N VAL A 28 -3.51 7.62 -9.03
CA VAL A 28 -4.44 6.49 -8.87
C VAL A 28 -5.34 6.69 -7.66
N LEU A 29 -4.74 7.16 -6.56
CA LEU A 29 -5.41 7.20 -5.27
C LEU A 29 -6.10 8.54 -4.99
N THR A 30 -5.82 9.60 -5.73
CA THR A 30 -6.40 10.95 -5.49
C THR A 30 -6.99 11.59 -6.73
N GLY A 31 -6.68 11.09 -7.93
CA GLY A 31 -6.98 11.76 -9.20
C GLY A 31 -6.11 12.98 -9.49
N LEU A 32 -5.11 13.29 -8.65
CA LEU A 32 -4.23 14.45 -8.78
C LEU A 32 -2.82 14.01 -9.17
N SER A 33 -2.11 14.82 -9.95
CA SER A 33 -0.65 14.73 -10.03
C SER A 33 0.01 15.14 -8.71
N GLU A 34 1.27 14.78 -8.49
CA GLU A 34 2.05 15.25 -7.32
C GLU A 34 2.09 16.79 -7.23
N LYS A 35 2.18 17.47 -8.38
CA LYS A 35 2.16 18.94 -8.45
C LYS A 35 0.81 19.54 -8.05
N GLU A 36 -0.29 18.87 -8.35
CA GLU A 36 -1.62 19.32 -7.95
C GLU A 36 -1.88 19.00 -6.47
N LEU A 37 -1.47 17.83 -6.01
CA LEU A 37 -1.53 17.43 -4.59
C LEU A 37 -0.78 18.44 -3.70
N THR A 38 0.41 18.87 -4.14
CA THR A 38 1.21 19.87 -3.39
C THR A 38 0.58 21.25 -3.35
N LYS A 39 -0.21 21.61 -4.36
CA LYS A 39 -0.94 22.88 -4.37
C LYS A 39 -2.26 22.83 -3.61
N SER A 40 -2.82 21.65 -3.39
CA SER A 40 -4.14 21.47 -2.80
C SER A 40 -4.11 21.18 -1.30
N CYS A 41 -3.51 20.06 -0.91
CA CYS A 41 -3.71 19.48 0.43
C CYS A 41 -2.41 19.00 1.11
N TRP A 42 -1.31 18.88 0.36
CA TRP A 42 -0.02 18.44 0.89
C TRP A 42 1.14 19.36 0.47
N PRO A 43 1.26 20.59 1.02
CA PRO A 43 2.20 21.60 0.54
C PRO A 43 3.66 21.16 0.45
N ASN A 44 4.12 20.34 1.38
CA ASN A 44 5.49 19.80 1.39
C ASN A 44 5.58 18.56 2.30
N SER A 45 6.75 17.94 2.32
CA SER A 45 7.04 16.70 3.07
C SER A 45 6.92 16.78 4.59
N THR A 46 6.87 17.99 5.16
CA THR A 46 6.66 18.19 6.60
C THR A 46 5.18 18.17 7.00
N ASN A 47 4.28 18.21 6.02
CA ASN A 47 2.83 18.07 6.22
C ASN A 47 2.39 16.60 6.19
N VAL A 48 1.31 16.31 6.91
CA VAL A 48 0.60 15.02 6.85
C VAL A 48 -0.44 15.03 5.74
N PHE A 49 -0.87 13.85 5.30
CA PHE A 49 -1.84 13.68 4.21
C PHE A 49 -3.31 13.75 4.65
N ASP A 50 -3.60 13.96 5.94
CA ASP A 50 -4.96 13.93 6.52
C ASP A 50 -5.95 14.91 5.88
N SER A 51 -5.48 15.96 5.19
CA SER A 51 -6.33 16.93 4.49
C SER A 51 -6.54 16.60 3.01
N CYS A 52 -5.86 15.58 2.49
CA CYS A 52 -6.02 15.10 1.13
C CYS A 52 -7.18 14.12 1.04
N ARG A 53 -7.98 14.26 -0.01
CA ARG A 53 -9.07 13.34 -0.30
C ARG A 53 -8.56 12.24 -1.23
N PHE A 54 -8.64 11.00 -0.76
CA PHE A 54 -8.25 9.81 -1.49
C PHE A 54 -9.49 9.01 -1.94
N VAL A 55 -9.29 8.07 -2.87
CA VAL A 55 -10.35 7.21 -3.41
C VAL A 55 -11.04 6.39 -2.33
N TRP A 56 -10.30 5.99 -1.28
CA TRP A 56 -10.89 5.28 -0.15
C TRP A 56 -11.85 6.17 0.66
N ASP A 57 -11.67 7.50 0.68
CA ASP A 57 -12.63 8.40 1.35
C ASP A 57 -13.97 8.40 0.59
N ASN A 58 -13.94 8.36 -0.75
CA ASN A 58 -15.16 8.22 -1.55
C ASN A 58 -15.87 6.89 -1.29
N PHE A 59 -15.11 5.80 -1.16
CA PHE A 59 -15.67 4.49 -0.79
C PHE A 59 -16.23 4.49 0.63
N SER A 60 -15.54 5.13 1.58
CA SER A 60 -15.99 5.27 2.96
C SER A 60 -17.30 6.06 3.03
N ASP A 61 -17.39 7.20 2.33
CA ASP A 61 -18.62 8.02 2.23
C ASP A 61 -19.79 7.23 1.61
N ALA A 62 -19.51 6.27 0.72
CA ALA A 62 -20.49 5.36 0.13
C ALA A 62 -20.82 4.15 1.02
N GLY A 63 -20.29 4.07 2.25
CA GLY A 63 -20.58 3.02 3.23
C GLY A 63 -19.72 1.75 3.10
N TYR A 64 -18.63 1.80 2.32
CA TYR A 64 -17.71 0.66 2.18
C TYR A 64 -16.77 0.58 3.39
N LYS A 65 -16.39 -0.65 3.76
CA LYS A 65 -15.23 -0.90 4.63
C LYS A 65 -13.94 -0.75 3.84
N THR A 66 -13.04 0.07 4.33
CA THR A 66 -11.82 0.46 3.62
C THR A 66 -10.57 -0.15 4.24
N ALA A 67 -9.60 -0.55 3.40
CA ALA A 67 -8.32 -1.04 3.87
C ALA A 67 -7.15 -0.43 3.10
N PHE A 68 -6.07 -0.14 3.82
CA PHE A 68 -4.78 0.23 3.25
C PHE A 68 -3.65 -0.55 3.95
N GLY A 69 -2.74 -1.15 3.19
CA GLY A 69 -1.61 -1.87 3.76
C GLY A 69 -0.42 -1.99 2.83
N GLU A 70 0.78 -1.94 3.40
CA GLU A 70 2.05 -2.02 2.66
C GLU A 70 3.02 -2.91 3.42
N ASP A 71 3.81 -3.75 2.75
CA ASP A 71 4.71 -4.72 3.39
C ASP A 71 6.12 -4.20 3.71
N ALA A 72 6.42 -2.92 3.46
CA ALA A 72 7.72 -2.32 3.73
C ALA A 72 7.53 -0.97 4.40
N SER A 73 7.31 -1.01 5.71
CA SER A 73 6.67 0.06 6.47
C SER A 73 7.47 1.36 6.53
N TRP A 74 8.81 1.29 6.54
CA TRP A 74 9.67 2.49 6.63
C TRP A 74 9.81 3.21 5.28
N MET A 75 9.74 2.46 4.18
CA MET A 75 9.81 2.96 2.79
C MET A 75 8.44 3.01 2.13
N GLY A 76 7.36 2.90 2.92
CA GLY A 76 5.98 2.97 2.44
C GLY A 76 5.74 4.27 1.67
N VAL A 77 4.81 4.20 0.73
CA VAL A 77 4.53 5.23 -0.28
C VAL A 77 4.35 6.62 0.36
N PHE A 78 3.61 6.66 1.47
CA PHE A 78 3.29 7.89 2.19
C PHE A 78 4.22 8.17 3.38
N ASN A 79 5.18 7.29 3.68
CA ASN A 79 6.06 7.40 4.84
C ASN A 79 7.52 7.70 4.47
N TYR A 80 8.00 7.26 3.31
CA TYR A 80 9.37 7.53 2.89
C TYR A 80 9.61 9.03 2.66
N LEU A 81 10.47 9.62 3.49
CA LEU A 81 10.80 11.06 3.51
C LEU A 81 9.58 11.98 3.71
N LYS A 82 8.51 11.48 4.34
CA LYS A 82 7.22 12.17 4.52
C LYS A 82 6.68 11.92 5.91
N LYS A 83 5.80 12.79 6.42
CA LYS A 83 5.16 12.57 7.72
C LYS A 83 4.06 11.50 7.71
N GLY A 84 3.60 11.07 6.54
CA GLY A 84 2.50 10.10 6.42
C GLY A 84 1.18 10.66 6.91
N PHE A 85 0.39 9.80 7.54
CA PHE A 85 -0.91 10.15 8.10
C PHE A 85 -0.81 10.26 9.62
N ARG A 86 -1.47 11.26 10.21
CA ARG A 86 -1.62 11.38 11.66
C ARG A 86 -2.85 10.62 12.14
N LYS A 87 -3.96 10.73 11.39
CA LYS A 87 -5.16 9.92 11.59
C LYS A 87 -5.10 8.67 10.72
N GLN A 88 -5.71 7.59 11.17
CA GLN A 88 -5.81 6.38 10.38
C GLN A 88 -6.62 6.67 9.09
N PRO A 89 -6.09 6.43 7.88
CA PRO A 89 -6.74 6.85 6.63
C PRO A 89 -7.86 5.92 6.16
N THR A 90 -7.92 4.68 6.67
CA THR A 90 -8.90 3.65 6.30
C THR A 90 -9.38 2.89 7.54
N ASP A 91 -10.49 2.16 7.48
CA ASP A 91 -10.99 1.36 8.60
C ASP A 91 -9.96 0.32 9.07
N TYR A 92 -9.19 -0.23 8.13
CA TYR A 92 -8.19 -1.27 8.36
C TYR A 92 -6.82 -0.83 7.82
N TYR A 93 -5.93 -0.42 8.72
CA TYR A 93 -4.61 0.10 8.36
C TYR A 93 -3.46 -0.76 8.92
N LEU A 94 -2.74 -1.44 8.04
CA LEU A 94 -1.71 -2.43 8.43
C LEU A 94 -0.41 -1.80 8.99
N LYS A 95 -0.17 -0.51 8.75
CA LYS A 95 1.13 0.14 8.99
C LYS A 95 1.64 -0.01 10.42
N VAL A 96 0.81 0.17 11.46
CA VAL A 96 1.31 0.10 12.84
C VAL A 96 1.89 -1.27 13.14
N PHE A 97 1.19 -2.34 12.75
CA PHE A 97 1.67 -3.70 12.90
C PHE A 97 2.95 -3.94 12.08
N ASN A 98 3.03 -3.48 10.82
CA ASN A 98 4.24 -3.66 10.01
C ASN A 98 5.42 -2.86 10.57
N ASN A 99 5.20 -1.66 11.09
CA ASN A 99 6.25 -0.85 11.72
C ASN A 99 6.88 -1.55 12.92
N ILE A 100 6.04 -2.06 13.83
CA ILE A 100 6.51 -2.73 15.04
C ILE A 100 7.15 -4.07 14.68
N SER A 101 6.53 -4.88 13.82
CA SER A 101 7.09 -6.18 13.45
C SER A 101 8.42 -6.05 12.72
N GLU A 102 8.58 -5.11 11.79
CA GLU A 102 9.86 -4.86 11.12
C GLU A 102 10.93 -4.34 12.08
N THR A 103 10.56 -3.52 13.07
CA THR A 103 11.52 -2.94 14.02
C THR A 103 12.05 -3.96 15.01
N TYR A 104 11.18 -4.80 15.57
CA TYR A 104 11.54 -5.68 16.69
C TYR A 104 11.86 -7.11 16.26
N ILE A 105 11.25 -7.61 15.20
CA ILE A 105 11.39 -9.00 14.74
C ILE A 105 11.70 -9.11 13.24
N GLY A 106 12.05 -7.99 12.59
CA GLY A 106 12.47 -7.97 11.20
C GLY A 106 13.91 -8.49 11.04
N PHE A 107 14.15 -9.33 10.03
CA PHE A 107 15.47 -9.85 9.73
C PHE A 107 15.61 -10.20 8.24
N LYS A 108 16.83 -10.64 7.86
CA LYS A 108 17.24 -10.82 6.45
C LYS A 108 17.03 -9.54 5.63
N LYS A 109 17.33 -8.39 6.23
CA LYS A 109 17.32 -7.11 5.51
C LYS A 109 18.30 -7.16 4.35
N ARG A 110 17.81 -7.02 3.12
CA ARG A 110 18.66 -6.83 1.94
C ARG A 110 18.37 -5.44 1.41
N LEU A 111 19.36 -4.55 1.49
CA LEU A 111 19.21 -3.12 1.19
C LEU A 111 18.06 -2.49 1.97
N ASN A 112 16.90 -2.32 1.34
CA ASN A 112 15.84 -1.49 1.86
C ASN A 112 14.82 -2.30 2.67
N ALA A 113 14.41 -3.49 2.23
CA ALA A 113 13.34 -4.23 2.91
C ALA A 113 13.83 -5.36 3.84
N ASN A 114 13.12 -5.55 4.96
CA ASN A 114 13.19 -6.79 5.75
C ASN A 114 12.39 -7.87 5.01
N LEU A 115 13.06 -8.95 4.58
CA LEU A 115 12.38 -10.02 3.84
C LEU A 115 11.52 -10.91 4.73
N CYS A 116 11.78 -10.90 6.04
CA CYS A 116 11.06 -11.69 7.01
C CYS A 116 10.76 -10.89 8.29
N VAL A 117 9.65 -11.26 8.95
CA VAL A 117 9.24 -10.83 10.29
C VAL A 117 8.93 -12.06 11.15
N GLY A 118 9.72 -12.30 12.19
CA GLY A 118 9.64 -13.52 12.99
C GLY A 118 9.91 -14.79 12.16
N PRO A 119 9.03 -15.80 12.11
CA PRO A 119 9.23 -16.96 11.25
C PRO A 119 8.62 -16.81 9.84
N ARG A 120 8.04 -15.66 9.49
CA ARG A 120 7.25 -15.49 8.25
C ARG A 120 7.93 -14.53 7.27
N LYS A 121 7.73 -14.76 5.96
CA LYS A 121 8.11 -13.78 4.93
C LYS A 121 7.23 -12.54 5.05
N THR A 122 7.78 -11.34 4.87
CA THR A 122 7.02 -10.09 5.04
C THR A 122 5.89 -9.97 4.01
N ILE A 123 6.14 -10.34 2.75
CA ILE A 123 5.11 -10.41 1.72
C ILE A 123 3.97 -11.38 2.07
N GLN A 124 4.29 -12.53 2.69
CA GLN A 124 3.30 -13.52 3.10
C GLN A 124 2.40 -12.96 4.21
N VAL A 125 2.93 -12.10 5.07
CA VAL A 125 2.16 -11.41 6.09
C VAL A 125 1.17 -10.43 5.47
N LEU A 126 1.59 -9.66 4.45
CA LEU A 126 0.68 -8.79 3.68
C LEU A 126 -0.40 -9.62 2.96
N LEU A 127 -0.03 -10.64 2.19
CA LEU A 127 -0.99 -11.45 1.43
C LEU A 127 -1.99 -12.17 2.34
N ASN A 128 -1.54 -12.68 3.50
CA ASN A 128 -2.45 -13.25 4.50
C ASN A 128 -3.41 -12.20 5.07
N TYR A 129 -2.97 -10.95 5.23
CA TYR A 129 -3.84 -9.85 5.65
C TYR A 129 -4.89 -9.54 4.59
N VAL A 130 -4.50 -9.47 3.30
CA VAL A 130 -5.42 -9.30 2.17
C VAL A 130 -6.47 -10.42 2.14
N TYR A 131 -6.04 -11.68 2.24
CA TYR A 131 -6.93 -12.83 2.27
C TYR A 131 -7.93 -12.75 3.43
N LYS A 132 -7.46 -12.41 4.64
CA LYS A 132 -8.33 -12.25 5.81
C LYS A 132 -9.33 -11.11 5.63
N PHE A 133 -8.89 -9.96 5.13
CA PHE A 133 -9.78 -8.84 4.84
C PHE A 133 -10.86 -9.23 3.83
N ALA A 134 -10.48 -9.79 2.69
CA ALA A 134 -11.43 -10.24 1.66
C ALA A 134 -12.41 -11.29 2.18
N LYS A 135 -11.94 -12.25 2.99
CA LYS A 135 -12.79 -13.27 3.60
C LYS A 135 -13.76 -12.68 4.62
N THR A 136 -13.30 -11.77 5.47
CA THR A 136 -14.14 -11.10 6.48
C THR A 136 -15.19 -10.20 5.82
N MET A 137 -14.82 -9.50 4.75
CA MET A 137 -15.69 -8.58 4.03
C MET A 137 -16.58 -9.23 2.97
N LYS A 138 -16.62 -10.57 2.89
CA LYS A 138 -17.34 -11.30 1.84
C LYS A 138 -18.81 -10.85 1.67
N ASN A 139 -19.47 -10.45 2.76
CA ASN A 139 -20.88 -10.05 2.77
C ASN A 139 -21.05 -8.53 3.01
N SER A 140 -20.02 -7.72 2.75
CA SER A 140 -20.03 -6.28 2.98
C SER A 140 -19.39 -5.55 1.80
N LEU A 141 -19.90 -4.35 1.52
CA LEU A 141 -19.23 -3.46 0.57
C LEU A 141 -17.85 -3.12 1.13
N SER A 142 -16.81 -3.40 0.35
CA SER A 142 -15.43 -3.18 0.79
C SER A 142 -14.51 -2.75 -0.35
N PHE A 143 -13.53 -1.92 0.00
CA PHE A 143 -12.47 -1.47 -0.87
C PHE A 143 -11.13 -1.65 -0.15
N GLY A 144 -10.16 -2.27 -0.81
CA GLY A 144 -8.84 -2.49 -0.22
C GLY A 144 -7.74 -2.16 -1.23
N PHE A 145 -6.80 -1.31 -0.83
CA PHE A 145 -5.58 -1.06 -1.59
C PHE A 145 -4.38 -1.61 -0.81
N PHE A 146 -3.61 -2.48 -1.45
CA PHE A 146 -2.47 -3.16 -0.82
C PHE A 146 -1.25 -3.10 -1.73
N TRP A 147 -0.09 -2.78 -1.17
CA TRP A 147 1.13 -2.57 -1.94
C TRP A 147 2.31 -3.40 -1.42
N GLY A 148 2.84 -4.28 -2.27
CA GLY A 148 3.98 -5.14 -1.97
C GLY A 148 5.27 -4.59 -2.59
N SER A 149 6.24 -4.24 -1.74
CA SER A 149 7.57 -3.75 -2.10
C SER A 149 8.71 -4.63 -1.57
N SER A 150 8.47 -5.47 -0.55
CA SER A 150 9.55 -6.19 0.15
C SER A 150 10.37 -7.11 -0.76
N LEU A 151 9.74 -7.74 -1.77
CA LEU A 151 10.41 -8.60 -2.74
C LEU A 151 10.81 -7.88 -4.04
N THR A 152 10.23 -6.72 -4.36
CA THR A 152 10.29 -6.13 -5.70
C THR A 152 11.17 -4.89 -5.79
N HIS A 153 11.39 -4.18 -4.68
CA HIS A 153 12.06 -2.88 -4.71
C HIS A 153 13.54 -2.94 -5.10
N ASP A 154 14.28 -3.92 -4.58
CA ASP A 154 15.75 -3.92 -4.65
C ASP A 154 16.33 -4.95 -5.63
N TYR A 155 15.60 -6.04 -5.91
CA TYR A 155 16.15 -7.18 -6.63
C TYR A 155 15.10 -7.80 -7.56
N LEU A 156 15.43 -7.84 -8.86
CA LEU A 156 14.58 -8.41 -9.90
C LEU A 156 14.21 -9.89 -9.67
N ASN A 157 15.07 -10.65 -8.97
CA ASN A 157 14.94 -12.10 -8.84
C ASN A 157 14.28 -12.56 -7.53
N LEU A 158 13.94 -11.65 -6.61
CA LEU A 158 13.26 -12.00 -5.36
C LEU A 158 11.74 -12.23 -5.50
N PRO A 159 11.00 -11.65 -6.46
CA PRO A 159 9.56 -11.89 -6.60
C PRO A 159 9.16 -13.36 -6.73
N LYS A 160 10.04 -14.21 -7.27
CA LYS A 160 9.82 -15.68 -7.32
C LYS A 160 9.50 -16.32 -5.97
N TYR A 161 9.94 -15.71 -4.86
CA TYR A 161 9.67 -16.21 -3.52
C TYR A 161 8.25 -15.90 -3.02
N GLY A 162 7.49 -15.09 -3.77
CA GLY A 162 6.08 -14.79 -3.56
C GLY A 162 5.13 -15.67 -4.37
N ASP A 163 5.66 -16.51 -5.27
CA ASP A 163 4.88 -17.46 -6.08
C ASP A 163 4.62 -18.81 -5.37
N GLU A 164 5.21 -19.00 -4.19
CA GLU A 164 5.05 -20.16 -3.28
C GLU A 164 3.87 -20.00 -2.32
#